data_AF-A0A059UJJ2-F1
#
_entry.id   AF-A0A059UJJ2-F1
#
_cell.length_a   1.000
_cell.length_b   1.000
_cell.length_c   1.000
_cell.angle_alpha   90.00
_cell.angle_beta   90.00
_cell.angle_gamma   90.00
#
_symmetry.space_group_name_H-M   'P 1'
#
loop_
_entity.id
_entity.type
_entity.pdbx_description
1 polymer ?
#
loop_
_entity_poly.entity_id
_entity_poly.type
_entity_poly.pdbx_seq_one_letter_code
_entity_poly.pdbx_strand_id
1 'polypeptide(L)' 'IGIITVLLGATLALAQKDIKRGLAYSTMSQLGYMMLALGMGSYRAALFHLITHAYSKALLFLGSGSII' A
#
# COMPACT_ATOMS: atom_id res chain seq x y z
N ILE A 1 -1.79 -15.16 3.82
CA ILE A 1 -1.62 -14.39 2.57
C ILE A 1 -1.16 -12.96 2.85
N GLY A 2 -1.89 -12.18 3.66
CA GLY A 2 -1.54 -10.76 3.90
C GLY A 2 -0.12 -10.48 4.43
N ILE A 3 0.45 -11.33 5.33
CA ILE A 3 1.85 -11.20 5.80
C ILE A 3 2.82 -11.32 4.62
N ILE A 4 2.62 -12.32 3.77
CA ILE A 4 3.48 -12.56 2.60
C ILE A 4 3.37 -11.36 1.65
N THR A 5 2.15 -10.88 1.40
CA THR A 5 1.90 -9.72 0.53
C THR A 5 2.53 -8.43 1.07
N VAL A 6 2.45 -8.18 2.38
CA VAL A 6 3.12 -7.05 3.06
C VAL A 6 4.61 -7.08 2.84
N LEU A 7 5.22 -8.23 3.14
CA LEU A 7 6.67 -8.38 3.13
C LEU A 7 7.20 -8.24 1.70
N LEU A 8 6.62 -8.97 0.75
CA LEU A 8 7.03 -8.90 -0.66
C LEU A 8 6.83 -7.49 -1.24
N GLY A 9 5.68 -6.85 -0.96
CA GLY A 9 5.41 -5.50 -1.42
C GLY A 9 6.41 -4.48 -0.87
N ALA A 10 6.76 -4.58 0.42
CA ALA A 10 7.71 -3.69 1.07
C ALA A 10 9.14 -3.89 0.55
N THR A 11 9.61 -5.13 0.44
CA THR A 11 10.96 -5.42 -0.05
C THR A 11 11.13 -5.02 -1.51
N LEU A 12 10.12 -5.26 -2.35
CA LEU A 12 10.18 -4.89 -3.77
C LEU A 12 10.08 -3.38 -3.98
N ALA A 13 9.35 -2.66 -3.13
CA ALA A 13 9.27 -1.19 -3.18
C ALA A 13 10.63 -0.53 -2.95
N LEU A 14 11.44 -1.04 -2.01
CA LEU A 14 12.78 -0.53 -1.72
C LEU A 14 13.76 -0.72 -2.89
N ALA A 15 13.53 -1.73 -3.72
CA ALA A 15 14.37 -2.02 -4.88
C ALA A 15 13.98 -1.22 -6.14
N GLN A 16 12.87 -0.47 -6.13
CA GLN A 16 12.45 0.29 -7.30
C GLN A 16 13.23 1.60 -7.44
N LYS A 17 13.67 1.88 -8.66
CA LYS A 17 14.30 3.16 -9.03
C LYS A 17 13.28 4.19 -9.54
N ASP A 18 12.14 3.73 -10.06
CA ASP A 18 11.06 4.59 -10.54
C ASP A 18 10.05 4.91 -9.43
N ILE A 19 9.74 6.19 -9.24
CA ILE A 19 8.82 6.67 -8.19
C ILE A 19 7.43 6.04 -8.34
N LYS A 20 6.84 6.07 -9.55
CA LYS A 20 5.50 5.49 -9.81
C LYS A 20 5.47 3.99 -9.50
N ARG A 21 6.56 3.28 -9.80
CA ARG A 21 6.67 1.83 -9.56
C ARG A 21 6.87 1.53 -8.08
N GLY A 22 7.68 2.30 -7.38
CA GLY A 22 7.81 2.22 -5.91
C GLY A 22 6.49 2.52 -5.19
N LEU A 23 5.72 3.50 -5.68
CA LEU A 23 4.39 3.80 -5.18
C LEU A 23 3.41 2.63 -5.40
N ALA A 24 3.48 1.94 -6.53
CA ALA A 24 2.66 0.77 -6.80
C ALA A 24 2.98 -0.40 -5.85
N TYR A 25 4.26 -0.70 -5.60
CA TYR A 25 4.63 -1.78 -4.66
C TYR A 25 4.31 -1.43 -3.19
N SER A 26 4.40 -0.16 -2.81
CA SER A 26 3.95 0.26 -1.47
C SER A 26 2.42 0.16 -1.31
N THR A 27 1.63 0.34 -2.38
CA THR A 27 0.19 0.01 -2.38
C THR A 27 -0.06 -1.48 -2.18
N MET A 28 0.70 -2.35 -2.85
CA MET A 28 0.63 -3.80 -2.67
C MET A 28 0.89 -4.19 -1.20
N SER A 29 1.90 -3.59 -0.57
CA SER A 29 2.20 -3.84 0.84
C SER A 29 1.08 -3.39 1.77
N GLN A 30 0.51 -2.19 1.57
CA GLN A 30 -0.58 -1.67 2.40
C GLN A 30 -1.88 -2.48 2.25
N LEU A 31 -2.19 -2.97 1.06
CA LEU A 31 -3.28 -3.93 0.86
C LEU A 31 -3.04 -5.23 1.64
N GLY A 32 -1.79 -5.69 1.73
CA GLY A 32 -1.43 -6.82 2.59
C GLY A 32 -1.72 -6.57 4.07
N TYR A 33 -1.48 -5.36 4.58
CA TYR A 33 -1.81 -4.97 5.97
C TYR A 33 -3.31 -5.00 6.21
N MET A 34 -4.11 -4.50 5.27
CA MET A 34 -5.57 -4.57 5.35
C MET A 34 -6.05 -6.02 5.34
N MET A 35 -5.46 -6.87 4.49
CA MET A 35 -5.82 -8.28 4.41
C MET A 35 -5.45 -9.07 5.66
N LEU A 36 -4.38 -8.66 6.37
CA LEU A 36 -4.08 -9.17 7.70
C LEU A 36 -5.11 -8.75 8.75
N ALA A 37 -5.46 -7.45 8.77
CA ALA A 37 -6.46 -6.95 9.70
C ALA A 37 -7.82 -7.67 9.52
N LEU A 38 -8.22 -7.92 8.26
CA LEU A 38 -9.40 -8.74 7.94
C LEU A 38 -9.25 -10.18 8.41
N GLY A 39 -8.10 -10.82 8.17
CA GLY A 39 -7.82 -12.19 8.62
C GLY A 39 -7.81 -12.36 10.15
N MET A 40 -7.54 -11.29 10.90
CA MET A 40 -7.62 -11.25 12.36
C MET A 40 -9.01 -10.85 12.89
N GLY A 41 -10.01 -10.69 12.01
CA GLY A 41 -11.38 -10.31 12.37
C GLY A 41 -11.60 -8.82 12.65
N SER A 42 -10.61 -7.95 12.39
CA SER A 42 -10.69 -6.52 12.66
C SER A 42 -11.17 -5.72 11.44
N TYR A 43 -12.45 -5.88 11.10
CA TYR A 43 -13.06 -5.24 9.93
C TYR A 43 -13.04 -3.71 9.99
N ARG A 44 -13.29 -3.13 11.17
CA ARG A 44 -13.28 -1.67 11.37
C ARG A 44 -11.89 -1.08 11.10
N ALA A 45 -10.83 -1.74 11.58
CA ALA A 45 -9.46 -1.29 11.35
C ALA A 45 -9.08 -1.41 9.86
N ALA A 46 -9.47 -2.50 9.20
CA ALA A 46 -9.22 -2.69 7.76
C ALA A 46 -9.92 -1.62 6.91
N LEU A 47 -11.18 -1.31 7.21
CA LEU A 47 -11.95 -0.25 6.52
C LEU A 47 -11.36 1.14 6.76
N PHE A 48 -11.01 1.46 8.00
CA PHE A 48 -10.38 2.73 8.33
C PHE A 48 -9.02 2.89 7.62
N HIS A 49 -8.21 1.82 7.60
CA HIS A 49 -6.95 1.79 6.86
C HIS A 49 -7.19 1.96 5.35
N LEU A 50 -8.20 1.29 4.77
CA LEU A 50 -8.53 1.41 3.35
C LEU A 50 -8.85 2.86 2.95
N ILE A 51 -9.67 3.56 3.74
CA ILE A 51 -10.06 4.95 3.45
C ILE A 51 -8.85 5.88 3.52
N THR A 52 -8.09 5.84 4.61
CA THR A 52 -6.90 6.69 4.81
C THR A 52 -5.80 6.39 3.78
N HIS A 53 -5.66 5.12 3.38
CA HIS A 53 -4.80 4.69 2.30
C HIS A 53 -5.22 5.26 0.95
N ALA A 54 -6.51 5.23 0.61
CA ALA A 54 -7.00 5.76 -0.67
C ALA A 54 -6.66 7.25 -0.83
N TYR A 55 -6.89 8.06 0.21
CA TYR A 55 -6.53 9.48 0.18
C TYR A 55 -5.03 9.71 0.03
N SER A 56 -4.22 9.06 0.87
CA SER A 56 -2.76 9.24 0.83
C SER A 56 -2.15 8.78 -0.49
N LYS A 57 -2.58 7.63 -1.05
CA LYS A 57 -2.10 7.18 -2.35
C LYS A 57 -2.54 8.06 -3.51
N ALA A 58 -3.79 8.54 -3.52
CA ALA A 58 -4.24 9.45 -4.56
C ALA A 58 -3.34 10.70 -4.64
N LEU A 59 -3.02 11.30 -3.47
CA LEU A 59 -2.11 12.44 -3.40
C LEU A 59 -0.69 12.11 -3.87
N LEU A 60 -0.13 10.96 -3.47
CA LEU A 60 1.21 10.55 -3.89
C LEU A 60 1.30 10.25 -5.39
N PHE A 61 0.27 9.64 -5.99
CA PHE A 61 0.23 9.39 -7.43
C PHE A 61 0.06 10.69 -8.23
N LEU A 62 -0.77 11.61 -7.75
CA LEU A 62 -0.91 12.94 -8.36
C LEU A 62 0.41 13.74 -8.26
N GLY A 63 1.04 13.78 -7.09
CA GLY A 63 2.33 14.46 -6.90
C GLY A 63 3.47 13.81 -7.68
N SER A 64 3.52 12.47 -7.77
CA SER A 64 4.47 11.79 -8.65
C SER A 64 4.19 12.07 -10.12
N GLY A 65 2.94 12.34 -10.49
CA GLY A 65 2.55 12.75 -11.84
C GLY A 65 2.92 14.19 -12.18
N SER A 66 3.12 15.07 -11.20
CA SER A 66 3.56 16.45 -11.44
C SER A 66 5.09 16.60 -11.51
N ILE A 67 5.84 15.65 -10.95
CA ILE A 67 7.32 15.67 -10.90
C ILE A 67 7.95 14.99 -12.14
N ILE A 68 7.24 14.04 -12.74
CA ILE A 68 7.68 13.22 -13.89
C ILE A 68 6.96 13.68 -15.14
#